data_AF-A0A354FBS1-F1
#
_entry.id   AF-A0A354FBS1-F1
#
_cell.length_a   1.000
_cell.length_b   1.000
_cell.length_c   1.000
_cell.angle_alpha   90.00
_cell.angle_beta   90.00
_cell.angle_gamma   90.00
#
_symmetry.space_group_name_H-M   'P 1'
#
loop_
_entity.id
_entity.type
_entity.pdbx_description
1 polymer ?
#
loop_
_entity_poly.entity_id
_entity_poly.type
_entity_poly.pdbx_seq_one_letter_code
_entity_poly.pdbx_strand_id
1 'polypeptide(L)'
;MYSKSKFLTFILSFIPGLSHLYLGFAKRALIFFGLFFGTIFGMIVLSGITGGEIFMLLAFALPLIWFFALLDAFSLIDKVRLSANSDETHYTEIETFSENKKMITAALSLVPGAGHMYLGYLKEGAFLMTLFFFAAFLMGWLHMSMLLFILPVVWFYSLFDALQRVEAIDSEVPERRSLINWMES
;
A
#
# COMPACT_ATOMS: atom_id res chain seq x y z
N MET A 1 -23.56 5.14 7.48
CA MET A 1 -22.46 4.30 8.01
C MET A 1 -21.15 4.91 7.54
N TYR A 2 -20.23 5.31 8.43
CA TYR A 2 -19.01 6.03 8.02
C TYR A 2 -18.17 5.17 7.06
N SER A 3 -17.92 5.65 5.85
CA SER A 3 -17.04 4.98 4.89
C SER A 3 -15.60 4.99 5.43
N LYS A 4 -14.97 3.82 5.44
CA LYS A 4 -13.59 3.68 5.92
C LYS A 4 -12.62 4.25 4.87
N SER A 5 -11.61 4.98 5.32
CA SER A 5 -10.66 5.67 4.42
C SER A 5 -9.52 4.75 3.96
N LYS A 6 -9.23 4.72 2.65
CA LYS A 6 -8.06 4.02 2.08
C LYS A 6 -6.75 4.60 2.61
N PHE A 7 -6.67 5.92 2.74
CA PHE A 7 -5.47 6.58 3.28
C PHE A 7 -5.20 6.16 4.72
N LEU A 8 -6.23 6.17 5.58
CA LEU A 8 -6.06 5.76 6.97
C LEU A 8 -5.72 4.26 7.09
N THR A 9 -6.29 3.42 6.21
CA THR A 9 -5.93 2.00 6.11
C THR A 9 -4.46 1.82 5.73
N PHE A 10 -3.94 2.63 4.81
CA PHE A 10 -2.52 2.65 4.45
C PHE A 10 -1.63 3.12 5.60
N ILE A 11 -1.94 4.24 6.25
CA ILE A 11 -1.14 4.74 7.38
C ILE A 11 -1.10 3.73 8.53
N LEU A 12 -2.24 3.10 8.87
CA LEU A 12 -2.27 2.08 9.92
C LEU A 12 -1.52 0.81 9.53
N SER A 13 -1.42 0.48 8.25
CA SER A 13 -0.75 -0.74 7.80
C SER A 13 0.77 -0.74 8.02
N PHE A 14 1.38 0.41 8.38
CA PHE A 14 2.76 0.45 8.88
C PHE A 14 2.98 -0.50 10.08
N ILE A 15 1.93 -0.76 10.88
CA ILE A 15 1.95 -1.77 11.93
C ILE A 15 1.02 -2.92 11.48
N PRO A 16 1.58 -4.10 11.14
CA PRO A 16 0.79 -5.24 10.67
C PRO A 16 -0.34 -5.58 11.64
N GLY A 17 -1.57 -5.69 11.15
CA GLY A 17 -2.77 -5.98 11.97
C GLY A 17 -3.54 -4.76 12.46
N LEU A 18 -2.93 -3.57 12.50
CA LEU A 18 -3.61 -2.35 12.98
C LEU A 18 -4.68 -1.88 11.98
N SER A 19 -4.37 -1.96 10.68
CA SER A 19 -5.33 -1.67 9.60
C SER A 19 -6.53 -2.62 9.62
N HIS A 20 -6.35 -3.90 9.94
CA HIS A 20 -7.43 -4.88 10.09
C HIS A 20 -8.37 -4.55 11.26
N LEU A 21 -7.84 -4.07 12.39
CA LEU A 21 -8.66 -3.59 13.51
C LEU A 21 -9.53 -2.41 13.09
N TYR A 22 -8.95 -1.44 12.38
CA TYR A 22 -9.69 -0.28 11.89
C TYR A 22 -10.85 -0.65 10.95
N LEU A 23 -10.65 -1.68 10.13
CA LEU A 23 -11.66 -2.25 9.24
C LEU A 23 -12.67 -3.16 9.95
N GLY A 24 -12.46 -3.49 11.24
CA GLY A 24 -13.36 -4.33 12.04
C GLY A 24 -13.04 -5.85 11.99
N PHE A 25 -11.94 -6.26 11.34
CA PHE A 25 -11.55 -7.65 11.19
C PHE A 25 -10.58 -8.12 12.30
N ALA A 26 -11.07 -8.16 13.54
CA ALA A 26 -10.26 -8.46 14.73
C ALA A 26 -9.50 -9.81 14.67
N LYS A 27 -10.12 -10.87 14.12
CA LYS A 27 -9.45 -12.17 13.97
C LYS A 27 -8.22 -12.09 13.07
N ARG A 28 -8.30 -11.35 11.97
CA ARG A 28 -7.17 -11.15 11.04
C ARG A 28 -6.09 -10.27 11.65
N ALA A 29 -6.49 -9.23 12.38
CA ALA A 29 -5.57 -8.39 13.13
C ALA A 29 -4.71 -9.22 14.11
N LEU A 30 -5.35 -10.09 14.90
CA LEU A 30 -4.64 -10.95 15.85
C LEU A 30 -3.64 -11.89 15.16
N ILE A 31 -3.97 -12.43 13.99
CA ILE A 31 -3.04 -13.26 13.21
C ILE A 31 -1.80 -12.46 12.82
N PHE A 32 -1.97 -11.27 12.24
CA PHE A 32 -0.84 -10.45 11.80
C PHE A 32 -0.03 -9.89 12.98
N PHE A 33 -0.66 -9.52 14.09
CA PHE A 33 0.06 -9.15 15.31
C PHE A 33 0.86 -10.32 15.87
N GLY A 34 0.27 -11.51 15.93
CA GLY A 34 0.94 -12.72 16.40
C GLY A 34 2.15 -13.07 15.56
N LEU A 35 2.03 -12.98 14.23
CA LEU A 35 3.16 -13.20 13.31
C LEU A 35 4.23 -12.12 13.46
N PHE A 36 3.85 -10.85 13.51
CA PHE A 36 4.80 -9.74 13.55
C PHE A 36 5.53 -9.65 14.91
N PHE A 37 4.80 -9.56 16.02
CA PHE A 37 5.42 -9.51 17.34
C PHE A 37 6.05 -10.85 17.73
N GLY A 38 5.46 -11.97 17.31
CA GLY A 38 6.03 -13.29 17.53
C GLY A 38 7.36 -13.49 16.82
N THR A 39 7.51 -13.00 15.59
CA THR A 39 8.81 -13.04 14.89
C THR A 39 9.84 -12.11 15.53
N ILE A 40 9.47 -10.90 15.95
CA ILE A 40 10.37 -10.01 16.71
C ILE A 40 10.83 -10.67 18.02
N PHE A 41 9.88 -11.17 18.81
CA PHE A 41 10.20 -11.82 20.09
C PHE A 41 11.05 -13.08 19.88
N GLY A 42 10.68 -13.91 18.90
CA GLY A 42 11.43 -15.10 18.52
C GLY A 42 12.86 -14.78 18.11
N MET A 43 13.10 -13.71 17.34
CA MET A 43 14.44 -13.26 16.98
C MET A 43 15.27 -12.89 18.21
N ILE A 44 14.71 -12.14 19.16
CA ILE A 44 15.43 -11.72 20.37
C ILE A 44 15.84 -12.94 21.20
N VAL A 45 14.90 -13.85 21.46
CA VAL A 45 15.16 -15.07 22.25
C VAL A 45 16.18 -15.97 21.55
N LEU A 46 16.00 -16.22 20.26
CA LEU A 46 16.85 -17.14 19.51
C LEU A 46 18.26 -16.59 19.31
N SER A 47 18.40 -15.27 19.09
CA SER A 47 19.70 -14.60 18.99
C SER A 47 20.54 -14.80 20.27
N GLY A 48 19.91 -14.69 21.44
CA GLY A 48 20.57 -14.92 22.73
C GLY A 48 21.06 -16.35 22.96
N ILE A 49 20.55 -17.33 22.21
CA ILE A 49 20.86 -18.76 22.38
C ILE A 49 21.80 -19.29 21.28
N THR A 50 21.64 -18.84 20.03
CA THR A 50 22.20 -19.51 18.84
C THR A 50 23.36 -18.77 18.15
N GLY A 51 23.74 -17.58 18.58
CA GLY A 51 24.96 -16.92 18.09
C GLY A 51 24.88 -16.29 16.69
N GLY A 52 23.70 -16.24 16.05
CA GLY A 52 23.40 -15.17 15.06
C GLY A 52 23.08 -15.57 13.61
N GLU A 53 23.30 -16.80 13.15
CA GLU A 53 23.09 -17.11 11.72
C GLU A 53 21.61 -17.23 11.30
N ILE A 54 20.74 -17.74 12.18
CA ILE A 54 19.29 -17.87 11.91
C ILE A 54 18.59 -16.50 11.88
N PHE A 55 19.25 -15.46 12.40
CA PHE A 55 18.71 -14.11 12.51
C PHE A 55 18.35 -13.49 11.15
N MET A 56 19.19 -13.66 10.12
CA MET A 56 18.95 -13.03 8.81
C MET A 56 17.73 -13.61 8.10
N LEU A 57 17.52 -14.93 8.22
CA LEU A 57 16.37 -15.63 7.65
C LEU A 57 15.07 -15.20 8.32
N LEU A 58 15.08 -15.06 9.65
CA LEU A 58 13.89 -14.66 10.40
C LEU A 58 13.61 -13.14 10.26
N ALA A 59 14.65 -12.33 10.12
CA ALA A 59 14.52 -10.90 9.83
C ALA A 59 13.85 -10.64 8.47
N PHE A 60 14.06 -11.50 7.48
CA PHE A 60 13.38 -11.41 6.18
C PHE A 60 11.87 -11.71 6.27
N ALA A 61 11.43 -12.47 7.28
CA ALA A 61 10.01 -12.74 7.48
C ALA A 61 9.23 -11.46 7.85
N LEU A 62 9.85 -10.48 8.54
CA LEU A 62 9.18 -9.24 8.94
C LEU A 62 8.64 -8.40 7.79
N PRO A 63 9.45 -8.00 6.78
CA PRO A 63 8.93 -7.23 5.65
C PRO A 63 7.92 -8.04 4.82
N LEU A 64 8.06 -9.37 4.75
CA LEU A 64 7.07 -10.23 4.09
C LEU A 64 5.73 -10.23 4.84
N ILE A 65 5.75 -10.44 6.17
CA ILE A 65 4.55 -10.40 7.01
C ILE A 65 3.87 -9.03 6.89
N TRP A 66 4.66 -7.95 6.94
CA TRP A 66 4.16 -6.59 6.74
C TRP A 66 3.48 -6.41 5.39
N PHE A 67 4.14 -6.86 4.32
CA PHE A 67 3.62 -6.76 2.97
C PHE A 67 2.34 -7.58 2.76
N PHE A 68 2.27 -8.81 3.27
CA PHE A 68 1.05 -9.62 3.21
C PHE A 68 -0.09 -9.01 4.04
N ALA A 69 0.20 -8.45 5.21
CA ALA A 69 -0.79 -7.73 6.00
C ALA A 69 -1.33 -6.51 5.26
N LEU A 70 -0.46 -5.75 4.60
CA LEU A 70 -0.82 -4.63 3.75
C LEU A 70 -1.76 -5.07 2.62
N LEU A 71 -1.39 -6.08 1.84
CA LEU A 71 -2.21 -6.58 0.74
C LEU A 71 -3.58 -7.09 1.21
N ASP A 72 -3.64 -7.84 2.32
CA ASP A 72 -4.89 -8.33 2.86
C ASP A 72 -5.80 -7.19 3.32
N ALA A 73 -5.25 -6.17 3.99
CA ALA A 73 -6.00 -4.99 4.41
C ALA A 73 -6.58 -4.21 3.21
N PHE A 74 -5.80 -4.05 2.13
CA PHE A 74 -6.26 -3.41 0.91
C PHE A 74 -7.35 -4.22 0.20
N SER A 75 -7.23 -5.55 0.17
CA SER A 75 -8.29 -6.41 -0.35
C SER A 75 -9.60 -6.30 0.46
N LEU A 76 -9.50 -6.15 1.77
CA LEU A 76 -10.67 -6.03 2.66
C LEU A 76 -11.37 -4.68 2.52
N ILE A 77 -10.64 -3.57 2.45
CA ILE A 77 -11.26 -2.25 2.29
C ILE A 77 -11.98 -2.14 0.94
N ASP A 78 -11.43 -2.73 -0.13
CA ASP A 78 -12.10 -2.76 -1.43
C ASP A 78 -13.40 -3.58 -1.36
N LYS A 79 -13.39 -4.75 -0.70
CA LYS A 79 -14.62 -5.55 -0.47
C LYS A 79 -15.66 -4.82 0.38
N VAL A 80 -15.23 -4.17 1.47
CA VAL A 80 -16.11 -3.39 2.35
C VAL A 80 -16.73 -2.23 1.59
N ARG A 81 -15.99 -1.57 0.70
CA ARG A 81 -16.51 -0.49 -0.15
C ARG A 81 -17.47 -1.00 -1.22
N LEU A 82 -17.15 -2.10 -1.89
CA LEU A 82 -18.06 -2.73 -2.85
C LEU A 82 -19.38 -3.14 -2.20
N SER A 83 -19.34 -3.64 -0.97
CA SER A 83 -20.53 -4.00 -0.19
C SER A 83 -21.28 -2.79 0.38
N ALA A 84 -20.62 -1.64 0.55
CA ALA A 84 -21.25 -0.41 1.04
C ALA A 84 -21.89 0.42 -0.08
N ASN A 85 -21.46 0.22 -1.33
CA ASN A 85 -21.89 0.99 -2.50
C ASN A 85 -23.06 0.34 -3.28
N SER A 86 -23.79 -0.62 -2.69
CA SER A 86 -25.02 -1.18 -3.29
C SER A 86 -26.25 -0.29 -3.11
N ASP A 87 -26.19 0.75 -2.28
CA ASP A 87 -27.16 1.84 -2.22
C ASP A 87 -26.40 3.16 -2.34
N GLU A 88 -26.52 3.80 -3.51
CA GLU A 88 -26.13 5.19 -3.80
C GLU A 88 -24.65 5.57 -3.63
N THR A 89 -23.94 5.78 -4.75
CA THR A 89 -23.07 6.96 -5.03
C THR A 89 -22.06 6.67 -6.14
N HIS A 90 -22.47 6.88 -7.40
CA HIS A 90 -21.52 6.92 -8.53
C HIS A 90 -21.01 8.34 -8.86
N TYR A 91 -21.37 9.39 -8.10
CA TYR A 91 -21.05 10.76 -8.50
C TYR A 91 -20.43 11.66 -7.41
N THR A 92 -20.49 11.31 -6.12
CA THR A 92 -20.14 12.28 -5.06
C THR A 92 -18.66 12.30 -4.64
N GLU A 93 -17.84 11.30 -4.99
CA GLU A 93 -16.40 11.28 -4.61
C GLU A 93 -15.50 12.04 -5.61
N ILE A 94 -16.06 12.56 -6.72
CA ILE A 94 -15.30 13.26 -7.78
C ILE A 94 -15.06 14.74 -7.42
N GLU A 95 -15.94 15.41 -6.66
CA GLU A 95 -15.95 16.87 -6.63
C GLU A 95 -15.19 17.56 -5.48
N THR A 96 -14.81 16.86 -4.41
CA THR A 96 -14.19 17.50 -3.22
C THR A 96 -12.74 17.09 -2.92
N PHE A 97 -12.10 16.31 -3.80
CA PHE A 97 -10.81 15.64 -3.51
C PHE A 97 -9.68 15.86 -4.53
N SER A 98 -9.81 16.77 -5.52
CA SER A 98 -8.83 16.85 -6.63
C SER A 98 -7.45 17.43 -6.23
N GLU A 99 -7.39 18.48 -5.40
CA GLU A 99 -6.10 19.02 -4.94
C GLU A 99 -5.41 18.10 -3.92
N ASN A 100 -6.17 17.56 -2.95
CA ASN A 100 -5.62 16.69 -1.91
C ASN A 100 -5.12 15.36 -2.47
N LYS A 101 -5.76 14.79 -3.51
CA LYS A 101 -5.29 13.55 -4.15
C LYS A 101 -3.92 13.73 -4.78
N LYS A 102 -3.62 14.87 -5.41
CA LYS A 102 -2.30 15.15 -5.98
C LYS A 102 -1.21 15.14 -4.91
N MET A 103 -1.41 15.89 -3.82
CA MET A 103 -0.43 15.94 -2.73
C MET A 103 -0.30 14.61 -1.99
N ILE A 104 -1.40 13.92 -1.70
CA ILE A 104 -1.38 12.63 -1.00
C ILE A 104 -0.77 11.55 -1.89
N THR A 105 -1.09 11.51 -3.18
CA THR A 105 -0.48 10.55 -4.11
C THR A 105 0.99 10.86 -4.32
N ALA A 106 1.39 12.12 -4.44
CA ALA A 106 2.78 12.53 -4.49
C ALA A 106 3.54 12.07 -3.23
N ALA A 107 2.98 12.33 -2.04
CA ALA A 107 3.56 11.88 -0.77
C ALA A 107 3.63 10.33 -0.67
N LEU A 108 2.60 9.62 -1.12
CA LEU A 108 2.58 8.15 -1.12
C LEU A 108 3.50 7.55 -2.18
N SER A 109 3.66 8.19 -3.33
CA SER A 109 4.55 7.74 -4.42
C SER A 109 6.03 7.80 -4.05
N LEU A 110 6.37 8.49 -2.95
CA LEU A 110 7.68 8.38 -2.31
C LEU A 110 7.97 6.94 -1.83
N VAL A 111 6.93 6.19 -1.47
CA VAL A 111 7.04 4.75 -1.25
C VAL A 111 6.72 4.05 -2.58
N PRO A 112 7.69 3.33 -3.17
CA PRO A 112 7.50 2.72 -4.49
C PRO A 112 6.29 1.78 -4.47
N GLY A 113 5.38 1.95 -5.42
CA GLY A 113 4.12 1.21 -5.57
C GLY A 113 2.97 1.64 -4.66
N ALA A 114 3.19 2.42 -3.60
CA ALA A 114 2.11 2.85 -2.71
C ALA A 114 1.18 3.91 -3.34
N GLY A 115 1.75 4.81 -4.17
CA GLY A 115 0.97 5.78 -4.96
C GLY A 115 -0.05 5.09 -5.87
N HIS A 116 0.35 4.03 -6.58
CA HIS A 116 -0.55 3.21 -7.41
C HIS A 116 -1.68 2.58 -6.61
N MET A 117 -1.38 1.99 -5.45
CA MET A 117 -2.40 1.38 -4.59
C MET A 117 -3.41 2.40 -4.08
N TYR A 118 -2.98 3.63 -3.78
CA TYR A 118 -3.88 4.70 -3.37
C TYR A 118 -4.85 5.12 -4.48
N LEU A 119 -4.38 5.13 -5.73
CA LEU A 119 -5.21 5.38 -6.91
C LEU A 119 -6.13 4.22 -7.27
N GLY A 120 -6.00 3.06 -6.60
CA GLY A 120 -6.83 1.87 -6.82
C GLY A 120 -6.17 0.80 -7.70
N TYR A 121 -4.95 1.05 -8.20
CA TYR A 121 -4.15 0.10 -8.99
C TYR A 121 -3.36 -0.84 -8.06
N LEU A 122 -4.09 -1.72 -7.35
CA LEU A 122 -3.53 -2.58 -6.31
C LEU A 122 -2.48 -3.57 -6.86
N LYS A 123 -2.72 -4.15 -8.03
CA LYS A 123 -1.83 -5.18 -8.61
C LYS A 123 -0.50 -4.56 -9.06
N GLU A 124 -0.60 -3.42 -9.73
CA GLU A 124 0.53 -2.65 -10.26
C GLU A 124 1.39 -2.11 -9.12
N GLY A 125 0.75 -1.54 -8.09
CA GLY A 125 1.46 -1.05 -6.91
C GLY A 125 2.12 -2.14 -6.10
N ALA A 126 1.42 -3.27 -5.88
CA ALA A 126 2.00 -4.44 -5.21
C ALA A 126 3.20 -5.01 -5.96
N PHE A 127 3.15 -5.06 -7.29
CA PHE A 127 4.26 -5.51 -8.12
C PHE A 127 5.48 -4.59 -7.98
N LEU A 128 5.29 -3.28 -8.03
CA LEU A 128 6.37 -2.30 -7.85
C LEU A 128 6.98 -2.34 -6.44
N MET A 129 6.15 -2.45 -5.40
CA MET A 129 6.61 -2.68 -4.02
C MET A 129 7.46 -3.93 -3.92
N THR A 130 6.94 -5.06 -4.44
CA THR A 130 7.65 -6.34 -4.41
C THR A 130 8.99 -6.22 -5.12
N LEU A 131 9.03 -5.65 -6.33
CA LEU A 131 10.24 -5.50 -7.12
C LEU A 131 11.29 -4.65 -6.39
N PHE A 132 10.89 -3.51 -5.82
CA PHE A 132 11.79 -2.60 -5.11
C PHE A 132 12.37 -3.24 -3.84
N PHE A 133 11.52 -3.76 -2.96
CA PHE A 133 11.98 -4.35 -1.70
C PHE A 133 12.72 -5.68 -1.92
N PHE A 134 12.36 -6.45 -2.95
CA PHE A 134 13.09 -7.65 -3.32
C PHE A 134 14.49 -7.32 -3.84
N ALA A 135 14.63 -6.29 -4.69
CA ALA A 135 15.95 -5.82 -5.12
C ALA A 135 16.80 -5.31 -3.95
N ALA A 136 16.20 -4.58 -3.01
CA ALA A 136 16.88 -4.12 -1.79
C ALA A 136 17.33 -5.29 -0.90
N PHE A 137 16.48 -6.31 -0.76
CA PHE A 137 16.82 -7.53 -0.05
C PHE A 137 17.99 -8.28 -0.71
N LEU A 138 17.92 -8.50 -2.03
CA LEU A 138 18.99 -9.17 -2.78
C LEU A 138 20.31 -8.39 -2.69
N MET A 139 20.25 -7.06 -2.70
CA MET A 139 21.43 -6.20 -2.49
C MET A 139 22.12 -6.52 -1.16
N GLY A 140 21.35 -6.57 -0.08
CA GLY A 140 21.87 -6.89 1.26
C GLY A 140 22.36 -8.33 1.38
N TRP A 141 21.58 -9.29 0.88
CA TRP A 141 21.89 -10.72 0.99
C TRP A 141 23.11 -11.12 0.16
N LEU A 142 23.13 -10.76 -1.12
CA LEU A 142 24.21 -11.11 -2.05
C LEU A 142 25.43 -10.18 -1.93
N HIS A 143 25.34 -9.12 -1.11
CA HIS A 143 26.32 -8.04 -1.03
C HIS A 143 26.66 -7.43 -2.41
N MET A 144 25.70 -7.47 -3.34
CA MET A 144 25.86 -7.00 -4.71
C MET A 144 25.58 -5.50 -4.78
N SER A 145 26.63 -4.69 -4.68
CA SER A 145 26.55 -3.22 -4.74
C SER A 145 25.92 -2.69 -6.04
N MET A 146 25.95 -3.47 -7.14
CA MET A 146 25.33 -3.10 -8.42
C MET A 146 23.81 -2.92 -8.32
N LEU A 147 23.12 -3.63 -7.42
CA LEU A 147 21.68 -3.51 -7.23
C LEU A 147 21.26 -2.13 -6.68
N LEU A 148 22.20 -1.40 -6.08
CA LEU A 148 22.00 -0.02 -5.65
C LEU A 148 21.64 0.90 -6.82
N PHE A 149 22.09 0.61 -8.05
CA PHE A 149 21.69 1.39 -9.24
C PHE A 149 20.28 1.09 -9.72
N ILE A 150 19.77 -0.13 -9.48
CA ILE A 150 18.41 -0.54 -9.88
C ILE A 150 17.36 0.09 -8.98
N LEU A 151 17.66 0.26 -7.68
CA LEU A 151 16.72 0.80 -6.70
C LEU A 151 16.20 2.21 -7.06
N PRO A 152 17.05 3.22 -7.35
CA PRO A 152 16.60 4.51 -7.82
C PRO A 152 15.80 4.43 -9.12
N VAL A 153 16.18 3.56 -10.06
CA VAL A 153 15.48 3.43 -11.35
C VAL A 153 14.05 2.93 -11.16
N VAL A 154 13.87 1.85 -10.38
CA VAL A 154 12.54 1.31 -10.04
C VAL A 154 11.73 2.34 -9.24
N TRP A 155 12.38 3.06 -8.34
CA TRP A 155 11.75 4.10 -7.55
C TRP A 155 11.25 5.28 -8.39
N PHE A 156 12.11 5.86 -9.24
CA PHE A 156 11.73 6.93 -10.15
C PHE A 156 10.64 6.50 -11.12
N TYR A 157 10.74 5.28 -11.68
CA TYR A 157 9.68 4.73 -12.53
C TYR A 157 8.34 4.70 -11.78
N SER A 158 8.31 4.16 -10.56
CA SER A 158 7.11 4.14 -9.74
C SER A 158 6.59 5.54 -9.41
N LEU A 159 7.49 6.49 -9.13
CA LEU A 159 7.15 7.86 -8.79
C LEU A 159 6.47 8.55 -9.99
N PHE A 160 7.13 8.53 -11.14
CA PHE A 160 6.62 9.18 -12.34
C PHE A 160 5.34 8.52 -12.87
N ASP A 161 5.25 7.18 -12.87
CA ASP A 161 4.04 6.49 -13.31
C ASP A 161 2.83 6.80 -12.40
N ALA A 162 3.05 6.90 -11.08
CA ALA A 162 2.00 7.33 -10.16
C ALA A 162 1.55 8.77 -10.43
N LEU A 163 2.48 9.71 -10.65
CA LEU A 163 2.17 11.11 -10.93
C LEU A 163 1.42 11.28 -12.26
N GLN A 164 1.86 10.60 -13.32
CA GLN A 164 1.18 10.63 -14.63
C GLN A 164 -0.26 10.14 -14.54
N ARG A 165 -0.51 9.09 -13.75
CA ARG A 165 -1.88 8.58 -13.52
C ARG A 165 -2.77 9.56 -12.78
N VAL A 166 -2.23 10.33 -11.83
CA VAL A 166 -3.00 11.38 -11.16
C VAL A 166 -3.38 12.47 -12.15
N GLU A 167 -2.44 12.87 -13.00
CA GLU A 167 -2.65 13.93 -13.98
C GLU A 167 -3.65 13.52 -15.06
N ALA A 168 -3.61 12.27 -15.51
CA ALA A 168 -4.63 11.70 -16.40
C ALA A 168 -6.03 11.66 -15.77
N ILE A 169 -6.14 11.34 -14.48
CA ILE A 169 -7.43 11.39 -13.77
C ILE A 169 -7.94 12.84 -13.67
N ASP A 170 -7.05 13.79 -13.41
CA ASP A 170 -7.42 15.20 -13.28
C ASP A 170 -7.84 15.84 -14.61
N SER A 171 -7.31 15.37 -15.76
CA SER A 171 -7.73 15.85 -17.08
C SER A 171 -9.08 15.29 -17.56
N GLU A 172 -9.45 14.06 -17.16
CA GLU A 172 -10.73 13.44 -17.49
C GLU A 172 -11.93 14.01 -16.69
N VAL A 173 -11.69 14.51 -15.48
CA VAL A 173 -12.75 15.07 -14.60
C VAL A 173 -13.45 16.31 -15.20
N PRO A 174 -12.74 17.33 -15.72
CA PRO A 174 -13.37 18.49 -16.36
C PRO A 174 -14.19 18.13 -17.60
N GLU A 175 -13.70 17.21 -18.42
CA GLU A 175 -14.39 16.75 -19.65
C GLU A 175 -15.66 15.98 -19.31
N ARG A 176 -15.63 15.10 -18.29
CA ARG A 176 -16.82 14.42 -17.81
C ARG A 176 -17.87 15.41 -17.27
N ARG A 177 -17.44 16.42 -16.51
CA ARG A 177 -18.34 17.44 -15.95
C ARG A 177 -19.02 18.27 -17.06
N SER A 178 -18.30 18.61 -18.14
CA SER A 178 -18.90 19.35 -19.26
C SER A 178 -19.94 18.52 -20.03
N LEU A 179 -19.70 17.22 -20.20
CA LEU A 179 -20.65 16.31 -20.86
C LEU A 179 -21.94 16.11 -20.05
N ILE A 180 -21.83 15.96 -18.73
CA ILE A 180 -23.01 15.82 -17.84
C ILE A 180 -23.87 17.07 -17.89
N ASN A 181 -23.26 18.26 -17.80
CA ASN A 181 -23.97 19.54 -17.87
C ASN A 181 -24.73 19.73 -19.20
N TRP A 182 -24.25 19.12 -20.28
CA TRP A 182 -24.91 19.18 -21.59
C TRP A 182 -26.10 18.22 -21.72
N MET A 183 -26.07 17.10 -21.01
CA MET A 183 -27.17 16.12 -20.99
C MET A 183 -28.35 16.56 -20.13
N GLU A 184 -28.10 17.46 -19.16
CA GLU A 184 -29.12 17.99 -18.24
C GLU A 184 -29.77 19.29 -18.73
N SER A 185 -29.35 19.85 -19.87
CA SER A 185 -29.88 21.08 -20.49
C SER A 185 -30.80 20.78 -21.68
#